data_AF-A0A2J9PPQ0-F1
#
_entry.id   AF-A0A2J9PPQ0-F1
#
_cell.length_a   1.000
_cell.length_b   1.000
_cell.length_c   1.000
_cell.angle_alpha   90.00
_cell.angle_beta   90.00
_cell.angle_gamma   90.00
#
_symmetry.space_group_name_H-M   'P 1'
#
loop_
_entity.id
_entity.type
_entity.pdbx_description
1 polymer ?
#
loop_
_entity_poly.entity_id
_entity_poly.type
_entity_poly.pdbx_seq_one_letter_code
_entity_poly.pdbx_strand_id
1 'polypeptide(L)'
;MVNEFFTSGKSFSEMENSVLEYLKLHKSNLKQLTIQKVADETYISKSTIFRLSKKLGFEGFTDMIYHLSKQDVNVENKDLDTYVRGINEDVRNIFIQNEKALAQFRQMIRANKSALYVIGTGYSGILGEYFYKRCLGKVNLFITRMVLIQIHYT
;
A
#
# COMPACT_ATOMS: atom_id res chain seq x y z
N MET A 1 -16.50 6.12 -19.92
CA MET A 1 -17.17 7.26 -19.27
C MET A 1 -16.26 7.93 -18.23
N VAL A 2 -15.02 8.31 -18.61
CA VAL A 2 -14.11 9.10 -17.76
C VAL A 2 -14.63 10.55 -17.62
N ASN A 3 -15.50 10.98 -18.53
CA ASN A 3 -15.98 12.35 -18.61
C ASN A 3 -16.83 12.82 -17.41
N GLU A 4 -17.44 11.95 -16.61
CA GLU A 4 -18.34 12.42 -15.54
C GLU A 4 -17.60 13.02 -14.33
N PHE A 5 -16.37 12.58 -14.02
CA PHE A 5 -15.62 13.16 -12.89
C PHE A 5 -14.88 14.45 -13.25
N PHE A 6 -14.50 14.64 -14.52
CA PHE A 6 -13.69 15.78 -14.97
C PHE A 6 -14.50 16.95 -15.55
N THR A 7 -15.84 16.85 -15.61
CA THR A 7 -16.72 17.87 -16.23
C THR A 7 -17.71 18.54 -15.28
N SER A 8 -17.52 18.41 -13.96
CA SER A 8 -18.36 19.10 -12.97
C SER A 8 -17.95 20.58 -12.81
N GLY A 9 -18.04 21.38 -13.88
CA GLY A 9 -18.03 22.86 -13.85
C GLY A 9 -16.84 23.55 -13.17
N LYS A 10 -15.77 22.82 -12.83
CA LYS A 10 -14.61 23.30 -12.08
C LYS A 10 -13.50 23.67 -13.06
N SER A 11 -13.05 24.92 -13.00
CA SER A 11 -11.80 25.34 -13.66
C SER A 11 -10.61 24.79 -12.87
N PHE A 12 -9.71 24.10 -13.58
CA PHE A 12 -8.45 23.59 -13.05
C PHE A 12 -7.31 24.49 -13.53
N SER A 13 -6.32 24.74 -12.67
CA SER A 13 -5.10 25.43 -13.10
C SER A 13 -4.30 24.58 -14.08
N GLU A 14 -3.35 25.16 -14.81
CA GLU A 14 -2.47 24.42 -15.72
C GLU A 14 -1.73 23.27 -15.01
N MET A 15 -1.20 23.53 -13.81
CA MET A 15 -0.61 22.50 -12.95
C MET A 15 -1.60 21.38 -12.62
N GLU A 16 -2.83 21.71 -12.22
CA GLU A 16 -3.84 20.69 -11.92
C GLU A 16 -4.17 19.85 -13.15
N ASN A 17 -4.33 20.48 -14.33
CA ASN A 17 -4.55 19.77 -15.59
C ASN A 17 -3.40 18.84 -15.95
N SER A 18 -2.14 19.26 -15.76
CA SER A 18 -0.97 18.42 -15.99
C SER A 18 -0.99 17.14 -15.13
N VAL A 19 -1.39 17.25 -13.85
CA VAL A 19 -1.58 16.07 -12.98
C VAL A 19 -2.69 15.16 -13.52
N LEU A 20 -3.83 15.73 -13.94
CA LEU A 20 -4.96 14.96 -14.44
C LEU A 20 -4.62 14.24 -15.76
N GLU A 21 -3.86 14.88 -16.65
CA GLU A 21 -3.35 14.28 -17.89
C GLU A 21 -2.36 13.14 -17.59
N TYR A 22 -1.43 13.36 -16.65
CA TYR A 22 -0.52 12.31 -16.21
C TYR A 22 -1.27 11.07 -15.72
N LEU A 23 -2.30 11.26 -14.88
CA LEU A 23 -3.13 10.16 -14.38
C LEU A 23 -3.91 9.46 -15.50
N LYS A 24 -4.41 10.20 -16.50
CA LYS A 24 -5.07 9.62 -17.68
C LYS A 24 -4.11 8.79 -18.53
N LEU A 25 -2.87 9.24 -18.71
CA LEU A 25 -1.84 8.48 -19.44
C LEU A 25 -1.44 7.20 -18.72
N HIS A 26 -1.48 7.20 -17.39
CA HIS A 26 -1.11 6.06 -16.54
C HIS A 26 -2.32 5.25 -16.04
N LYS A 27 -3.47 5.37 -16.70
CA LYS A 27 -4.75 4.79 -16.27
C LYS A 27 -4.67 3.29 -15.97
N SER A 28 -3.95 2.52 -16.79
CA SER A 28 -3.77 1.07 -16.64
C SER A 28 -3.01 0.66 -15.37
N ASN A 29 -2.21 1.57 -14.79
CA ASN A 29 -1.29 1.29 -13.69
C ASN A 29 -1.52 2.21 -12.47
N LEU A 30 -2.71 2.81 -12.33
CA LEU A 30 -3.02 3.78 -11.26
C LEU A 30 -2.68 3.26 -9.87
N LYS A 31 -2.94 1.98 -9.57
CA LYS A 31 -2.67 1.36 -8.26
C LYS A 31 -1.19 1.36 -7.86
N GLN A 32 -0.27 1.50 -8.82
CA GLN A 32 1.16 1.52 -8.58
C GLN A 32 1.71 2.94 -8.39
N LEU A 33 0.88 3.97 -8.58
CA LEU A 33 1.29 5.36 -8.43
C LEU A 33 1.27 5.77 -6.96
N THR A 34 2.35 6.42 -6.53
CA THR A 34 2.41 7.12 -5.24
C THR A 34 2.35 8.62 -5.47
N ILE A 35 1.91 9.38 -4.45
CA ILE A 35 1.88 10.84 -4.56
C ILE A 35 3.28 11.44 -4.81
N GLN A 36 4.33 10.76 -4.32
CA GLN A 36 5.73 11.12 -4.59
C GLN A 36 6.04 10.95 -6.07
N LYS A 37 5.73 9.79 -6.66
CA LYS A 37 5.98 9.53 -8.08
C LYS A 37 5.27 10.55 -8.98
N VAL A 38 4.01 10.84 -8.70
CA VAL A 38 3.26 11.86 -9.47
C VAL A 38 3.90 13.24 -9.30
N ALA A 39 4.34 13.60 -8.08
CA ALA A 39 5.00 14.87 -7.84
C ALA A 39 6.31 15.02 -8.63
N ASP A 40 7.13 13.97 -8.66
CA ASP A 40 8.43 13.98 -9.33
C ASP A 40 8.27 14.05 -10.86
N GLU A 41 7.33 13.29 -11.42
CA GLU A 41 7.12 13.21 -12.87
C GLU A 41 6.38 14.42 -13.44
N THR A 42 5.56 15.10 -12.62
CA THR A 42 4.83 16.31 -13.03
C THR A 42 5.50 17.61 -12.58
N TYR A 43 6.59 17.53 -11.80
CA TYR A 43 7.26 18.67 -11.16
C TYR A 43 6.32 19.52 -10.28
N ILE A 44 5.28 18.90 -9.73
CA ILE A 44 4.26 19.58 -8.91
C ILE A 44 4.33 19.06 -7.49
N SER A 45 4.22 19.98 -6.52
CA SER A 45 4.29 19.61 -5.11
C SER A 45 3.17 18.63 -4.70
N LYS A 46 3.51 17.71 -3.79
CA LYS A 46 2.52 16.79 -3.18
C LYS A 46 1.33 17.53 -2.57
N SER A 47 1.54 18.73 -2.02
CA SER A 47 0.46 19.52 -1.42
C SER A 47 -0.52 20.02 -2.47
N THR A 48 -0.06 20.42 -3.66
CA THR A 48 -0.93 20.75 -4.79
C THR A 48 -1.70 19.54 -5.27
N ILE A 49 -1.06 18.38 -5.44
CA ILE A 49 -1.72 17.13 -5.84
C ILE A 49 -2.78 16.72 -4.80
N PHE A 50 -2.47 16.83 -3.51
CA PHE A 50 -3.41 16.53 -2.43
C PHE A 50 -4.62 17.47 -2.44
N ARG A 51 -4.38 18.78 -2.60
CA ARG A 51 -5.47 19.78 -2.73
C ARG A 51 -6.33 19.52 -3.95
N LEU A 52 -5.74 19.10 -5.07
CA LEU A 52 -6.47 18.70 -6.26
C LEU A 52 -7.39 17.50 -5.97
N SER A 53 -6.90 16.48 -5.26
CA SER A 53 -7.74 15.35 -4.84
C SER A 53 -8.92 15.80 -3.96
N LYS A 54 -8.69 16.70 -2.99
CA LYS A 54 -9.76 17.30 -2.20
C LYS A 54 -10.73 18.14 -3.05
N LYS A 55 -10.21 18.93 -4.01
CA LYS A 55 -11.00 19.74 -4.95
C LYS A 55 -11.90 18.89 -5.83
N LEU A 56 -11.47 17.67 -6.18
CA LEU A 56 -12.24 16.67 -6.91
C LEU A 56 -13.27 15.92 -6.03
N GLY A 57 -13.29 16.17 -4.71
CA GLY A 57 -14.26 15.58 -3.78
C GLY A 57 -13.79 14.30 -3.08
N PHE A 58 -12.52 13.95 -3.17
CA PHE A 58 -11.95 12.79 -2.47
C PHE A 58 -11.39 13.18 -1.11
N GLU A 59 -11.17 12.19 -0.24
CA GLU A 59 -10.53 12.40 1.07
C GLU A 59 -9.01 12.66 0.95
N GLY A 60 -8.41 12.37 -0.20
CA GLY A 60 -7.00 12.62 -0.48
C GLY A 60 -6.51 11.87 -1.70
N PHE A 61 -5.20 11.88 -1.95
CA PHE A 61 -4.62 11.24 -3.14
C PHE A 61 -4.87 9.73 -3.18
N THR A 62 -4.63 9.02 -2.08
CA THR A 62 -4.83 7.56 -2.02
C THR A 62 -6.28 7.17 -2.29
N ASP A 63 -7.23 7.93 -1.73
CA ASP A 63 -8.66 7.73 -1.94
C ASP A 63 -9.05 7.96 -3.42
N MET A 64 -8.58 9.07 -4.01
CA MET A 64 -8.76 9.36 -5.43
C MET A 64 -8.24 8.23 -6.33
N ILE A 65 -7.01 7.76 -6.12
CA ILE A 65 -6.42 6.67 -6.91
C ILE A 65 -7.22 5.38 -6.75
N TYR A 66 -7.67 5.06 -5.54
CA TYR A 66 -8.49 3.89 -5.28
C TYR A 66 -9.78 3.92 -6.11
N HIS A 67 -10.52 5.03 -6.07
CA HIS A 67 -11.77 5.20 -6.82
C HIS A 67 -11.54 5.17 -8.33
N LEU A 68 -10.54 5.90 -8.84
CA LEU A 68 -10.21 5.91 -10.26
C LEU A 68 -9.79 4.52 -10.76
N SER A 69 -9.02 3.76 -9.96
CA SER A 69 -8.58 2.41 -10.33
C SER A 69 -9.71 1.37 -10.36
N LYS A 70 -10.83 1.64 -9.69
CA LYS A 70 -12.02 0.76 -9.71
C LYS A 70 -12.91 0.98 -10.92
N GLN A 71 -12.93 2.18 -11.49
CA GLN A 71 -13.79 2.51 -12.63
C GLN A 71 -13.38 1.85 -13.95
N ASP A 72 -12.12 1.41 -14.08
CA ASP A 72 -11.67 0.60 -15.23
C ASP A 72 -12.04 -0.88 -15.14
N VAL A 73 -12.49 -1.31 -13.96
CA VAL A 73 -13.08 -2.63 -13.82
C VAL A 73 -14.55 -2.45 -14.16
N ASN A 74 -14.97 -2.79 -15.38
CA ASN A 74 -16.39 -2.99 -15.70
C ASN A 74 -16.98 -3.91 -14.61
N VAL A 75 -17.69 -3.31 -13.65
CA VAL A 75 -18.25 -4.00 -12.47
C VAL A 75 -19.45 -4.85 -12.86
N GLU A 76 -19.91 -4.79 -14.12
CA GLU A 76 -21.11 -5.52 -14.52
C GLU A 76 -20.97 -7.04 -14.53
N ASN A 77 -19.77 -7.64 -14.58
CA ASN A 77 -19.64 -9.10 -14.48
C ASN A 77 -18.22 -9.54 -14.04
N LYS A 78 -17.86 -9.38 -12.76
CA LYS A 78 -16.74 -10.15 -12.20
C LYS A 78 -17.27 -11.27 -11.33
N ASP A 79 -17.32 -12.47 -11.91
CA ASP A 79 -17.49 -13.72 -11.18
C ASP A 79 -16.49 -13.80 -10.02
N LEU A 80 -16.92 -14.45 -8.93
CA LEU A 80 -16.10 -14.74 -7.75
C LEU A 80 -14.72 -15.30 -8.11
N ASP A 81 -14.61 -16.04 -9.21
CA ASP A 81 -13.35 -16.58 -9.72
C ASP A 81 -12.32 -15.50 -10.09
N THR A 82 -12.76 -14.36 -10.64
CA THR A 82 -11.86 -13.26 -10.98
C THR A 82 -11.30 -12.57 -9.73
N TYR A 83 -12.12 -12.46 -8.67
CA TYR A 83 -11.68 -11.90 -7.39
C TYR A 83 -10.68 -12.82 -6.67
N VAL A 84 -10.98 -14.13 -6.65
CA VAL A 84 -10.09 -15.15 -6.08
C VAL A 84 -8.76 -15.22 -6.83
N ARG A 85 -8.77 -15.15 -8.18
CA ARG A 85 -7.54 -15.07 -8.98
C ARG A 85 -6.72 -13.82 -8.66
N GLY A 86 -7.36 -12.66 -8.51
CA GLY A 86 -6.68 -11.42 -8.12
C GLY A 86 -5.97 -11.53 -6.77
N ILE A 87 -6.64 -12.12 -5.75
CA ILE A 87 -6.01 -12.38 -4.45
C ILE A 87 -4.80 -13.31 -4.60
N ASN A 88 -4.94 -14.39 -5.39
CA ASN A 88 -3.85 -15.35 -5.59
C ASN A 88 -2.64 -14.72 -6.29
N GLU A 89 -2.86 -13.85 -7.27
CA GLU A 89 -1.80 -13.11 -7.95
C GLU A 89 -1.12 -12.11 -7.03
N ASP A 90 -1.88 -11.35 -6.23
CA ASP A 90 -1.34 -10.41 -5.25
C ASP A 90 -0.48 -11.13 -4.20
N VAL A 91 -0.97 -12.25 -3.66
CA VAL A 91 -0.22 -13.10 -2.72
C VAL A 91 1.06 -13.63 -3.37
N ARG A 92 0.97 -14.14 -4.60
CA ARG A 92 2.14 -14.64 -5.35
C ARG A 92 3.18 -13.54 -5.58
N ASN A 93 2.74 -12.35 -5.93
CA ASN A 93 3.62 -11.20 -6.15
C ASN A 93 4.32 -10.77 -4.87
N ILE A 94 3.63 -10.77 -3.72
CA ILE A 94 4.24 -10.53 -2.41
C ILE A 94 5.37 -11.55 -2.15
N PHE A 95 5.14 -12.84 -2.41
CA PHE A 95 6.17 -13.87 -2.22
C PHE A 95 7.39 -13.66 -3.13
N ILE A 96 7.19 -13.37 -4.41
CA ILE A 96 8.28 -13.15 -5.37
C ILE A 96 9.10 -11.92 -4.99
N GLN A 97 8.44 -10.80 -4.68
CA GLN A 97 9.11 -9.55 -4.32
C GLN A 97 9.94 -9.68 -3.03
N ASN A 98 9.48 -10.51 -2.10
CA ASN A 98 10.15 -10.71 -0.82
C ASN A 98 11.18 -11.83 -0.82
N GLU A 99 11.33 -12.61 -1.91
CA GLU A 99 12.24 -13.76 -1.94
C GLU A 99 13.68 -13.36 -1.61
N LYS A 100 14.17 -12.26 -2.21
CA LYS A 100 15.52 -11.75 -1.98
C LYS A 100 15.73 -11.30 -0.53
N ALA A 101 14.75 -10.60 0.04
CA ALA A 101 14.78 -10.18 1.44
C ALA A 101 14.77 -11.38 2.40
N LEU A 102 13.97 -12.41 2.09
CA LEU A 102 13.94 -13.66 2.84
C LEU A 102 15.27 -14.42 2.76
N ALA A 103 15.93 -14.42 1.61
CA ALA A 103 17.24 -15.04 1.45
C ALA A 103 18.30 -14.35 2.31
N GLN A 104 18.33 -13.01 2.29
CA GLN A 104 19.23 -12.21 3.14
C GLN A 104 18.95 -12.44 4.63
N PHE A 105 17.67 -12.43 5.03
CA PHE A 105 17.27 -12.72 6.40
C PHE A 105 17.75 -14.09 6.88
N ARG A 106 17.60 -15.15 6.06
CA ARG A 106 18.11 -16.48 6.38
C ARG A 106 19.63 -16.49 6.57
N GLN A 107 20.37 -15.78 5.73
CA GLN A 107 21.83 -15.67 5.85
C GLN A 107 22.22 -14.98 7.16
N MET A 108 21.57 -13.86 7.50
CA MET A 108 21.83 -13.12 8.73
C MET A 108 21.56 -13.95 10.00
N ILE A 109 20.46 -14.71 10.02
CA ILE A 109 20.10 -15.58 11.15
C ILE A 109 21.07 -16.76 11.28
N ARG A 110 21.60 -17.29 10.18
CA ARG A 110 22.60 -18.38 10.23
C ARG A 110 23.97 -17.89 10.67
N ALA A 111 24.38 -16.70 10.19
CA ALA A 111 25.67 -16.11 10.51
C ALA A 111 25.74 -15.63 11.96
N ASN A 112 24.63 -15.12 12.50
CA ASN A 112 24.54 -14.65 13.87
C ASN A 112 23.76 -15.65 14.72
N LYS A 113 24.45 -16.36 15.63
CA LYS A 113 23.79 -17.21 16.65
C LYS A 113 23.10 -16.40 17.76
N SER A 114 22.85 -15.12 17.53
CA SER A 114 22.26 -14.18 18.48
C SER A 114 20.74 -14.36 18.58
N ALA A 115 20.17 -13.92 19.70
CA ALA A 115 18.74 -13.89 19.90
C ALA A 115 18.04 -12.99 18.85
N LEU A 116 17.01 -13.50 18.19
CA LEU A 116 16.11 -12.70 17.35
C LEU A 116 14.90 -12.24 18.18
N TYR A 117 14.69 -10.93 18.23
CA TYR A 117 13.56 -10.31 18.91
C TYR A 117 12.47 -9.97 17.90
N VAL A 118 11.22 -10.34 18.21
CA VAL A 118 10.05 -10.01 17.39
C VAL A 118 9.12 -9.14 18.24
N ILE A 119 8.84 -7.94 17.77
CA ILE A 119 8.09 -6.92 18.50
C ILE A 119 6.86 -6.53 17.66
N GLY A 120 5.69 -6.56 18.26
CA GLY A 120 4.44 -6.16 17.62
C GLY A 120 3.39 -5.76 18.66
N THR A 121 2.52 -4.82 18.30
CA THR A 121 1.47 -4.26 19.15
C THR A 121 0.12 -4.31 18.44
N GLY A 122 -0.98 -4.52 19.18
CA GLY A 122 -2.30 -4.71 18.56
C GLY A 122 -2.32 -5.92 17.62
N TYR A 123 -2.86 -5.76 16.41
CA TYR A 123 -2.94 -6.84 15.42
C TYR A 123 -1.57 -7.41 15.02
N SER A 124 -0.52 -6.60 14.96
CA SER A 124 0.82 -7.09 14.63
C SER A 124 1.44 -7.93 15.76
N GLY A 125 0.95 -7.78 17.00
CA GLY A 125 1.32 -8.64 18.13
C GLY A 125 0.89 -10.10 17.92
N ILE A 126 -0.32 -10.31 17.37
CA ILE A 126 -0.85 -11.65 17.04
C ILE A 126 0.04 -12.34 16.00
N LEU A 127 0.45 -11.61 14.95
CA LEU A 127 1.34 -12.12 13.92
C LEU A 127 2.74 -12.43 14.46
N GLY A 128 3.27 -11.58 15.33
CA GLY A 128 4.56 -11.82 15.99
C GLY A 128 4.54 -13.08 16.85
N GLU A 129 3.47 -13.30 17.62
CA GLU A 129 3.30 -14.51 18.42
C GLU A 129 3.15 -15.77 17.56
N TYR A 130 2.42 -15.69 16.45
CA TYR A 130 2.32 -16.80 15.50
C TYR A 130 3.68 -17.16 14.89
N PHE A 131 4.44 -16.14 14.46
CA PHE A 131 5.77 -16.33 13.89
C PHE A 131 6.73 -16.97 14.90
N TYR A 132 6.76 -16.50 16.15
CA TYR A 132 7.48 -17.11 17.26
C TYR A 132 7.21 -18.62 17.35
N LYS A 133 5.93 -18.99 17.49
CA LYS A 133 5.53 -20.38 17.70
C LYS A 133 5.95 -21.27 16.54
N ARG A 134 6.00 -20.73 15.32
CA ARG A 134 6.44 -21.48 14.13
C ARG A 134 7.96 -21.68 14.08
N CYS A 135 8.72 -20.79 14.70
CA CYS A 135 10.17 -20.84 14.77
C CYS A 135 10.72 -21.53 16.02
N LEU A 136 9.86 -21.84 17.00
CA LEU A 136 10.22 -22.62 18.19
C LEU A 136 10.93 -23.93 17.81
N GLY A 137 12.05 -24.20 18.47
CA GLY A 137 12.86 -25.42 18.27
C GLY A 137 13.72 -25.44 17.01
N LYS A 138 13.66 -24.42 16.15
CA LYS A 138 14.46 -24.34 14.92
C LYS A 138 15.61 -23.34 14.99
N VAL A 139 15.53 -22.37 15.90
CA VAL A 139 16.51 -21.30 16.12
C VAL A 139 16.50 -20.94 17.61
N ASN A 140 17.65 -20.53 18.18
CA ASN A 140 17.71 -19.95 19.53
C ASN A 140 17.03 -18.57 19.51
N LEU A 141 15.70 -18.56 19.67
CA LEU A 141 14.83 -17.41 19.46
C LEU A 141 14.23 -16.95 20.80
N PHE A 142 14.47 -15.69 21.19
CA PHE A 142 13.91 -15.09 22.41
C PHE A 142 12.94 -13.99 22.02
N ILE A 143 11.65 -14.17 22.32
CA ILE A 143 10.61 -13.20 21.98
C ILE A 143 10.01 -12.65 23.27
N THR A 144 10.10 -11.33 23.42
CA THR A 144 9.49 -10.60 24.54
C THR A 144 8.24 -9.90 24.03
N ARG A 145 7.09 -10.20 24.65
CA ARG A 145 5.84 -9.48 24.42
C ARG A 145 5.94 -8.12 25.11
N MET A 146 6.23 -7.06 24.35
CA MET A 146 6.19 -5.69 24.88
C MET A 146 4.79 -5.12 24.68
N VAL A 147 4.00 -5.07 25.75
CA VAL A 147 2.73 -4.30 25.77
C VAL A 147 3.07 -2.89 26.26
N LEU A 148 3.20 -1.94 25.33
CA LEU A 148 3.21 -0.52 25.69
C LEU A 148 1.77 -0.12 26.04
N ILE A 149 1.42 -0.14 27.32
CA ILE A 149 0.21 0.51 27.84
C ILE A 149 0.57 1.99 27.99
N GLN A 150 0.05 2.83 27.10
CA GLN A 150 0.13 4.27 27.25
C GLN A 150 -0.85 4.68 28.35
N ILE A 151 -0.34 4.84 29.59
CA ILE A 151 -1.14 5.39 30.69
C ILE A 151 -1.27 6.90 30.41
N HIS A 152 -2.47 7.33 30.02
CA HIS A 152 -2.82 8.75 30.05
C HIS A 152 -3.00 9.17 31.50
N TYR A 153 -2.13 10.05 31.99
CA TYR A 153 -2.42 10.85 33.18
C TYR A 153 -3.41 11.93 32.76
N THR A 154 -4.65 11.84 33.24
CA THR A 154 -5.56 12.99 33.37
C THR A 154 -5.00 14.00 34.35
#